data_AF-A0A1B7WCU6-F1
#
_entry.id   AF-A0A1B7WCU6-F1
#
_cell.length_a   1.000
_cell.length_b   1.000
_cell.length_c   1.000
_cell.angle_alpha   90.00
_cell.angle_beta   90.00
_cell.angle_gamma   90.00
#
_symmetry.space_group_name_H-M   'P 1'
#
loop_
_entity.id
_entity.type
_entity.pdbx_description
1 polymer ?
#
loop_
_entity_poly.entity_id
_entity_poly.type
_entity_poly.pdbx_seq_one_letter_code
_entity_poly.pdbx_strand_id
1 'polypeptide(L)'
;MSAAVADVKPRDYSTEKLPKRSLPENLPLIPVPDIVAEIGNRKQPHQYLIGFAAQTGDIVKPAREKLQKKKLDAIVANPIDQVDSGFGSDNNQAVFLDKEGRKIEIPVCSKLEMAHYLFDFVV
;
A
#
# COMPACT_ATOMS: atom_id res chain seq x y z
N MET A 1 -2.15 -7.33 -1.31
CA MET A 1 -2.16 -6.17 -2.24
C MET A 1 -0.93 -5.31 -1.96
N SER A 2 0.19 -5.63 -2.62
CA SER A 2 1.47 -4.92 -2.47
C SER A 2 1.75 -3.91 -3.60
N ALA A 3 0.94 -3.90 -4.66
CA ALA A 3 1.09 -2.94 -5.75
C ALA A 3 0.83 -1.50 -5.28
N ALA A 4 1.66 -0.57 -5.75
CA ALA A 4 1.43 0.86 -5.59
C ALA A 4 0.40 1.35 -6.63
N VAL A 5 -0.88 1.18 -6.30
CA VAL A 5 -1.99 1.61 -7.15
C VAL A 5 -2.09 3.14 -7.11
N ALA A 6 -2.16 3.78 -8.27
CA ALA A 6 -2.33 5.23 -8.36
C ALA A 6 -3.69 5.67 -7.78
N ASP A 7 -3.71 6.72 -6.97
CA ASP A 7 -4.96 7.24 -6.37
C ASP A 7 -5.86 7.98 -7.38
N VAL A 8 -5.26 8.43 -8.49
CA VAL A 8 -5.92 9.21 -9.53
C VAL A 8 -5.48 8.75 -10.93
N LYS A 9 -6.30 9.05 -11.93
CA LYS A 9 -6.01 8.80 -13.35
C LYS A 9 -6.31 10.05 -14.18
N PRO A 10 -5.73 10.18 -15.40
CA PRO A 10 -6.13 11.22 -16.33
C PRO A 10 -7.65 11.21 -16.53
N ARG A 11 -8.26 12.39 -16.52
CA ARG A 11 -9.68 12.55 -16.85
C ARG A 11 -9.94 12.19 -18.31
N ASP A 12 -9.04 12.64 -19.18
CA ASP A 12 -9.16 12.55 -20.63
C ASP A 12 -7.98 11.71 -21.18
N TYR A 13 -8.26 10.79 -22.09
CA TYR A 13 -7.26 9.93 -22.73
C TYR A 13 -7.16 10.25 -24.24
N SER A 14 -5.95 10.19 -24.78
CA SER A 14 -5.71 10.29 -26.22
C SER A 14 -5.31 8.93 -26.78
N THR A 15 -5.86 8.55 -27.93
CA THR A 15 -5.48 7.32 -28.65
C THR A 15 -4.14 7.45 -29.36
N GLU A 16 -3.64 8.68 -29.53
CA GLU A 16 -2.36 8.99 -30.18
C GLU A 16 -1.49 9.91 -29.30
N LYS A 17 -0.17 9.93 -29.55
CA LYS A 17 0.76 10.82 -28.86
C LYS A 17 0.43 12.28 -29.22
N LEU A 18 0.12 13.09 -28.20
CA LEU A 18 -0.14 14.51 -28.39
C LEU A 18 1.11 15.25 -28.88
N PRO A 19 1.02 16.07 -29.94
CA PRO A 19 2.10 16.96 -30.32
C PRO A 19 2.26 18.06 -29.25
N LYS A 20 3.49 18.58 -29.08
CA LYS A 20 3.82 19.55 -28.02
C LYS A 20 2.90 20.76 -27.96
N ARG A 21 2.46 21.27 -29.13
CA ARG A 21 1.54 22.42 -29.26
C ARG A 21 0.10 22.15 -28.79
N SER A 22 -0.25 20.88 -28.61
CA SER A 22 -1.58 20.44 -28.20
C SER A 22 -1.60 19.89 -26.78
N LEU A 23 -0.48 19.98 -26.06
CA LEU A 23 -0.44 19.63 -24.64
C LEU A 23 -1.25 20.67 -23.85
N PRO A 24 -2.10 20.23 -22.91
CA PRO A 24 -2.80 21.15 -22.03
C PRO A 24 -1.82 21.79 -21.04
N GLU A 25 -2.13 23.00 -20.57
CA GLU A 25 -1.35 23.66 -19.52
C GLU A 25 -1.40 22.90 -18.19
N ASN A 26 -2.50 22.19 -17.93
CA ASN A 26 -2.74 21.40 -16.74
C ASN A 26 -3.22 20.00 -17.11
N LEU A 27 -2.84 18.98 -16.33
CA LEU A 27 -3.33 17.61 -16.51
C LEU A 27 -4.55 17.38 -15.59
N PRO A 28 -5.80 17.36 -16.10
CA PRO A 28 -6.95 17.09 -15.28
C PRO A 28 -6.93 15.63 -14.81
N LEU A 29 -7.07 15.43 -13.50
CA LEU A 29 -7.07 14.11 -12.86
C LEU A 29 -8.42 13.84 -12.21
N ILE A 30 -8.82 12.56 -12.20
CA ILE A 30 -9.99 12.07 -11.46
C ILE A 30 -9.60 10.89 -10.56
N PRO A 31 -10.25 10.71 -9.40
CA PRO A 31 -9.99 9.57 -8.52
C PRO A 31 -10.20 8.23 -9.22
N VAL A 32 -9.40 7.22 -8.84
CA VAL A 32 -9.67 5.83 -9.23
C VAL A 32 -10.58 5.14 -8.22
N PRO A 33 -11.32 4.09 -8.62
CA PRO A 33 -12.00 3.22 -7.68
C PRO A 33 -11.03 2.59 -6.68
N ASP A 34 -11.45 2.49 -5.43
CA ASP A 34 -10.62 1.89 -4.39
C ASP A 34 -10.70 0.36 -4.43
N ILE A 35 -9.82 -0.23 -5.22
CA ILE A 35 -9.78 -1.66 -5.51
C ILE A 35 -9.69 -2.49 -4.22
N VAL A 36 -8.87 -2.07 -3.26
CA VAL A 36 -8.67 -2.82 -2.01
C VAL A 36 -9.93 -2.81 -1.14
N ALA A 37 -10.65 -1.68 -1.06
CA ALA A 37 -11.94 -1.64 -0.37
C ALA A 37 -12.98 -2.52 -1.05
N GLU A 38 -13.02 -2.52 -2.39
CA GLU A 38 -13.94 -3.35 -3.16
C GLU A 38 -13.69 -4.85 -2.92
N ILE A 39 -12.41 -5.27 -2.93
CA ILE A 39 -12.01 -6.63 -2.58
C ILE A 39 -12.39 -6.95 -1.13
N GLY A 40 -12.09 -6.07 -0.18
CA GLY A 40 -12.43 -6.26 1.23
C GLY A 40 -13.94 -6.42 1.48
N ASN A 41 -14.78 -5.78 0.67
CA ASN A 41 -16.24 -5.93 0.72
C ASN A 41 -16.75 -7.22 0.07
N ARG A 42 -16.02 -7.80 -0.90
CA ARG A 42 -16.40 -9.04 -1.60
C ARG A 42 -15.68 -10.29 -1.09
N LYS A 43 -14.72 -10.10 -0.18
CA LYS A 43 -13.88 -11.14 0.39
C LYS A 43 -14.71 -12.27 0.98
N GLN A 44 -14.40 -13.50 0.59
CA GLN A 44 -15.04 -14.72 1.10
C GLN A 44 -14.37 -15.18 2.41
N PRO A 45 -15.05 -15.96 3.27
CA PRO A 45 -14.52 -16.35 4.58
C PRO A 45 -13.17 -17.10 4.55
N HIS A 46 -12.87 -17.81 3.47
CA HIS A 46 -11.61 -18.56 3.30
C HIS A 46 -10.45 -17.70 2.75
N GLN A 47 -10.70 -16.44 2.41
CA GLN A 47 -9.70 -15.54 1.83
C GLN A 47 -9.09 -14.66 2.91
N TYR A 48 -7.77 -14.54 2.88
CA TYR A 48 -7.02 -13.64 3.74
C TYR A 48 -6.50 -12.45 2.91
N LEU A 49 -6.84 -11.22 3.31
CA LEU A 49 -6.54 -10.00 2.59
C LEU A 49 -5.52 -9.15 3.34
N ILE A 50 -4.31 -9.09 2.78
CA ILE A 50 -3.18 -8.33 3.33
C ILE A 50 -3.00 -7.03 2.53
N GLY A 51 -2.97 -5.89 3.22
CA GLY A 51 -2.64 -4.59 2.63
C GLY A 51 -1.22 -4.12 2.96
N PHE A 52 -0.75 -3.12 2.21
CA PHE A 52 0.50 -2.42 2.49
C PHE A 52 0.23 -0.91 2.59
N ALA A 53 0.99 -0.24 3.45
CA ALA A 53 0.94 1.20 3.65
C ALA A 53 2.36 1.75 3.85
N ALA A 54 2.84 2.48 2.85
CA ALA A 54 4.07 3.24 2.92
C ALA A 54 3.75 4.69 3.32
N GLN A 55 4.32 5.19 4.42
CA GLN A 55 4.10 6.56 4.90
C GLN A 55 5.35 7.16 5.56
N THR A 56 5.32 8.47 5.78
CA THR A 56 6.30 9.21 6.58
C THR A 56 5.67 9.62 7.91
N GLY A 57 6.47 9.82 8.95
CA GLY A 57 5.97 10.19 10.28
C GLY A 57 5.24 9.06 11.01
N ASP A 58 4.07 9.34 11.60
CA ASP A 58 3.26 8.32 12.29
C ASP A 58 2.59 7.38 11.29
N ILE A 59 3.15 6.18 11.16
CA ILE A 59 2.66 5.14 10.24
C ILE A 59 1.63 4.21 10.87
N VAL A 60 1.55 4.11 12.20
CA VAL A 60 0.74 3.08 12.88
C VAL A 60 -0.72 3.48 12.90
N LYS A 61 -1.03 4.72 13.28
CA LYS A 61 -2.42 5.18 13.35
C LYS A 61 -3.10 5.14 11.98
N PRO A 62 -2.52 5.69 10.88
CA PRO A 62 -3.15 5.62 9.56
C PRO A 62 -3.24 4.19 9.02
N ALA A 63 -2.27 3.32 9.34
CA ALA A 63 -2.35 1.91 8.98
C ALA A 63 -3.51 1.19 9.67
N ARG A 64 -3.75 1.44 10.96
CA ARG A 64 -4.93 0.90 11.68
C ARG A 64 -6.25 1.39 11.09
N GLU A 65 -6.34 2.67 10.75
CA GLU A 65 -7.53 3.23 10.09
C GLU A 65 -7.77 2.58 8.72
N LYS A 66 -6.70 2.40 7.93
CA LYS A 66 -6.77 1.71 6.63
C LYS A 66 -7.16 0.23 6.78
N LEU A 67 -6.60 -0.49 7.74
CA LEU A 67 -6.95 -1.88 8.07
C LEU A 67 -8.47 -2.04 8.26
N GLN A 68 -9.05 -1.21 9.12
CA GLN A 68 -10.48 -1.25 9.43
C GLN A 68 -11.34 -0.81 8.23
N LYS A 69 -11.04 0.36 7.64
CA LYS A 69 -11.80 0.92 6.51
C LYS A 69 -11.83 -0.02 5.30
N LYS A 70 -10.75 -0.77 5.08
CA LYS A 70 -10.59 -1.68 3.93
C LYS A 70 -10.91 -3.13 4.25
N LYS A 71 -11.34 -3.45 5.48
CA LYS A 71 -11.67 -4.82 5.92
C LYS A 71 -10.53 -5.82 5.65
N LEU A 72 -9.30 -5.36 5.85
CA LEU A 72 -8.11 -6.19 5.75
C LEU A 72 -8.03 -7.13 6.94
N ASP A 73 -7.39 -8.28 6.75
CA ASP A 73 -7.03 -9.17 7.86
C ASP A 73 -5.69 -8.77 8.46
N ALA A 74 -4.76 -8.30 7.63
CA ALA A 74 -3.49 -7.74 8.07
C ALA A 74 -3.07 -6.54 7.21
N ILE A 75 -2.23 -5.67 7.77
CA ILE A 75 -1.57 -4.59 7.05
C ILE A 75 -0.09 -4.48 7.46
N VAL A 76 0.75 -4.28 6.46
CA VAL A 76 2.16 -3.95 6.62
C VAL A 76 2.33 -2.44 6.51
N ALA A 77 2.72 -1.78 7.58
CA ALA A 77 3.01 -0.35 7.61
C ALA A 77 4.53 -0.15 7.58
N ASN A 78 5.08 0.39 6.50
CA ASN A 78 6.52 0.61 6.37
C ASN A 78 6.82 2.12 6.27
N PRO A 79 7.79 2.63 7.06
CA PRO A 79 8.22 4.01 6.90
C PRO A 79 9.06 4.15 5.63
N ILE A 80 8.93 5.29 4.94
CA ILE A 80 9.69 5.60 3.71
C ILE A 80 10.56 6.85 3.85
N ASP A 81 10.67 7.39 5.06
CA ASP A 81 11.54 8.51 5.44
C ASP A 81 12.79 8.07 6.20
N GLN A 82 13.04 6.75 6.28
CA GLN A 82 14.18 6.19 7.00
C GLN A 82 15.33 5.89 6.04
N VAL A 83 16.54 6.22 6.49
CA VAL A 83 17.77 5.96 5.73
C VAL A 83 17.95 4.44 5.57
N ASP A 84 18.42 4.03 4.39
CA ASP A 84 18.68 2.63 4.03
C ASP A 84 17.49 1.68 4.18
N SER A 85 16.25 2.18 4.19
CA SER A 85 15.03 1.37 4.35
C SER A 85 13.92 1.82 3.40
N GLY A 86 13.28 0.87 2.72
CA GLY A 86 12.11 1.13 1.88
C GLY A 86 12.46 1.24 0.39
N PHE A 87 11.95 2.28 -0.29
CA PHE A 87 12.15 2.42 -1.73
C PHE A 87 13.63 2.69 -2.06
N GLY A 88 14.16 2.02 -3.09
CA GLY A 88 15.54 2.23 -3.55
C GLY A 88 16.64 1.62 -2.68
N SER A 89 16.30 0.96 -1.55
CA SER A 89 17.22 0.19 -0.69
C SER A 89 16.94 -1.30 -0.82
N ASP A 90 17.90 -2.19 -0.54
CA ASP A 90 17.71 -3.64 -0.41
C ASP A 90 17.08 -4.07 0.92
N ASN A 91 17.01 -3.15 1.88
CA ASN A 91 16.46 -3.38 3.20
C ASN A 91 15.12 -2.67 3.40
N ASN A 92 14.37 -3.11 4.41
CA ASN A 92 13.13 -2.49 4.84
C ASN A 92 12.92 -2.70 6.34
N GLN A 93 12.03 -1.92 6.92
CA GLN A 93 11.52 -2.10 8.27
C GLN A 93 10.00 -1.87 8.24
N ALA A 94 9.27 -2.44 9.19
CA ALA A 94 7.82 -2.32 9.17
C ALA A 94 7.19 -2.56 10.53
N VAL A 95 5.94 -2.13 10.66
CA VAL A 95 5.03 -2.56 11.71
C VAL A 95 3.93 -3.39 11.05
N PHE A 96 3.76 -4.62 11.50
CA PHE A 96 2.67 -5.49 11.09
C PHE A 96 1.51 -5.34 12.07
N LEU A 97 0.29 -5.28 11.54
CA LEU A 97 -0.94 -5.14 12.29
C LEU A 97 -1.96 -6.13 11.75
N ASP A 98 -2.70 -6.82 12.61
CA ASP A 98 -3.86 -7.62 12.22
C ASP A 98 -5.18 -7.06 12.79
N LYS A 99 -6.30 -7.60 12.31
CA LYS A 99 -7.65 -7.20 12.73
C LYS A 99 -7.96 -7.62 14.17
N GLU A 100 -7.27 -8.61 14.72
CA GLU A 100 -7.34 -9.07 16.11
C GLU A 100 -6.59 -8.13 17.08
N GLY A 101 -5.80 -7.20 16.54
CA GLY A 101 -5.08 -6.17 17.30
C GLY A 101 -3.62 -6.50 17.58
N ARG A 102 -3.10 -7.64 17.10
CA ARG A 102 -1.69 -7.99 17.15
C ARG A 102 -0.89 -6.91 16.44
N LYS A 103 0.21 -6.51 17.07
CA LYS A 103 1.19 -5.57 16.52
C LYS A 103 2.57 -6.18 16.68
N ILE A 104 3.33 -6.27 15.60
CA ILE A 104 4.74 -6.66 15.64
C ILE A 104 5.57 -5.59 14.93
N GLU A 105 6.66 -5.19 15.58
CA GLU A 105 7.66 -4.33 14.96
C GLU A 105 8.75 -5.22 14.37
N ILE A 106 9.03 -5.01 13.09
CA ILE A 106 10.07 -5.71 12.35
C ILE A 106 11.25 -4.75 12.21
N PRO A 107 12.43 -5.10 12.76
CA PRO A 107 13.62 -4.27 12.62
C PRO A 107 14.06 -4.22 11.15
N VAL A 108 15.03 -3.34 10.86
CA VAL A 108 15.66 -3.29 9.53
C VAL A 108 16.20 -4.68 9.18
N CYS A 109 15.73 -5.22 8.06
CA CYS A 109 16.14 -6.50 7.50
C CYS A 109 16.07 -6.43 5.98
N SER A 110 16.59 -7.45 5.29
CA SER A 110 16.44 -7.55 3.84
C SER A 110 14.96 -7.68 3.45
N LYS A 111 14.60 -7.26 2.24
CA LYS A 111 13.22 -7.47 1.74
C LYS A 111 12.80 -8.94 1.71
N LEU A 112 13.75 -9.86 1.57
CA LEU A 112 13.48 -11.30 1.60
C LEU A 112 13.13 -11.77 3.02
N GLU A 113 13.90 -11.36 4.03
CA GLU A 113 13.58 -11.65 5.44
C GLU A 113 12.23 -11.05 5.85
N MET A 114 11.93 -9.81 5.42
CA MET A 114 10.63 -9.18 5.64
C MET A 114 9.48 -10.01 5.07
N ALA A 115 9.66 -10.62 3.89
CA ALA A 115 8.65 -11.49 3.30
C ALA A 115 8.43 -12.78 4.11
N HIS A 116 9.50 -13.36 4.68
CA HIS A 116 9.40 -14.49 5.59
C HIS A 116 8.69 -14.13 6.90
N TYR A 117 9.06 -13.01 7.52
CA TYR A 117 8.35 -12.52 8.71
C TYR A 117 6.86 -12.30 8.44
N LEU A 118 6.51 -11.77 7.26
CA LEU A 118 5.11 -11.56 6.90
C LEU A 118 4.37 -12.88 6.72
N PHE A 119 5.01 -13.89 6.12
CA PHE A 119 4.44 -15.22 5.97
C PHE A 119 4.16 -15.87 7.33
N ASP A 120 5.14 -15.85 8.24
CA ASP A 120 4.99 -16.37 9.60
C ASP A 120 3.98 -15.59 10.46
N PHE A 121 3.72 -14.33 10.10
CA PHE A 121 2.74 -13.50 10.79
C PHE A 121 1.30 -13.88 10.45
N VAL A 122 1.04 -14.30 9.21
CA VAL A 122 -0.33 -14.53 8.67
C VAL A 122 -0.73 -15.99 8.56
N VAL A 123 0.23 -16.92 8.71
CA VAL A 123 0.03 -18.38 8.73
C VAL A 123 0.05 -18.89 10.16
#